data_AF-A0A7K1TA40-F1
#
_entry.id   AF-A0A7K1TA40-F1
#
_cell.length_a   1.000
_cell.length_b   1.000
_cell.length_c   1.000
_cell.angle_alpha   90.00
_cell.angle_beta   90.00
_cell.angle_gamma   90.00
#
_symmetry.space_group_name_H-M   'P 1'
#
loop_
_entity.id
_entity.type
_entity.pdbx_description
1 polymer ?
#
loop_
_entity_poly.entity_id
_entity_poly.type
_entity_poly.pdbx_seq_one_letter_code
_entity_poly.pdbx_strand_id
1 'polypeptide(L)'
;MKLQLLLGMLFLLGANVAQAQVSVVVNPDGTHSVVHQNGNTAVIVNPDGTHSTMIQNGTTALIVNPNGTHTVIPNTASNPTVIVNPDGTHSVLHHQGNTEVLVSPKGTQVLSQPASDSTRHPFLYWLFRKPTK
;
A
#
# COMPACT_ATOMS: atom_id res chain seq x y z
N MET A 1 7.76 -0.50 -9.19
CA MET A 1 7.50 -1.13 -7.89
C MET A 1 6.69 -2.41 -8.08
N LYS A 2 6.90 -3.45 -7.25
CA LYS A 2 6.03 -4.64 -7.23
C LYS A 2 4.63 -4.22 -6.74
N LEU A 3 3.57 -4.70 -7.39
CA LEU A 3 2.19 -4.36 -7.05
C LEU A 3 1.88 -4.53 -5.56
N GLN A 4 2.44 -5.57 -4.93
CA GLN A 4 2.32 -5.85 -3.49
C GLN A 4 2.70 -4.67 -2.58
N LEU A 5 3.77 -3.95 -2.91
CA LEU A 5 4.25 -2.83 -2.10
C LEU A 5 3.30 -1.63 -2.24
N LEU A 6 2.69 -1.46 -3.41
CA LEU A 6 1.65 -0.46 -3.65
C LEU A 6 0.43 -0.68 -2.74
N LEU A 7 0.03 -1.93 -2.52
CA LEU A 7 -1.08 -2.24 -1.61
C LEU A 7 -0.70 -1.91 -0.17
N GLY A 8 0.48 -2.33 0.30
CA GLY A 8 0.95 -2.01 1.65
C GLY A 8 0.99 -0.50 1.95
N MET A 9 1.27 0.31 0.93
CA MET A 9 1.27 1.78 1.05
C MET A 9 -0.15 2.37 1.19
N LEU A 10 -1.17 1.76 0.60
CA LEU A 10 -2.53 2.30 0.66
C LEU A 10 -3.15 2.22 2.06
N PHE A 11 -2.77 1.22 2.86
CA PHE A 11 -3.20 1.10 4.27
C PHE A 11 -2.68 2.24 5.17
N LEU A 12 -1.59 2.91 4.77
CA LEU A 12 -0.97 3.99 5.55
C LEU A 12 -1.60 5.36 5.29
N LEU A 13 -2.44 5.49 4.24
CA LEU A 13 -3.12 6.73 3.87
C LEU A 13 -4.29 7.12 4.81
N GLY A 14 -4.64 6.25 5.77
CA GLY A 14 -5.71 6.49 6.74
C GLY A 14 -5.25 7.15 8.06
N ALA A 15 -3.94 7.26 8.30
CA ALA A 15 -3.42 7.83 9.55
C ALA A 15 -3.12 9.32 9.37
N ASN A 16 -4.04 10.18 9.83
CA ASN A 16 -3.74 11.60 10.07
C ASN A 16 -2.87 11.71 11.33
N VAL A 17 -1.58 11.43 11.20
CA VAL A 17 -0.63 11.63 12.29
C VAL A 17 0.25 12.82 11.96
N ALA A 18 0.12 13.87 12.76
CA ALA A 18 1.03 15.03 12.76
C ALA A 18 2.46 14.66 13.23
N GLN A 19 2.74 13.37 13.42
CA GLN A 19 4.00 12.85 13.93
C GLN A 19 4.60 11.87 12.93
N ALA A 20 5.93 11.85 12.87
CA ALA A 20 6.66 10.89 12.08
C ALA A 20 6.38 9.47 12.60
N GLN A 21 5.95 8.58 11.70
CA GLN A 21 5.67 7.18 11.99
C GLN A 21 6.59 6.31 11.13
N VAL A 22 7.15 5.27 11.74
CA VAL A 22 7.87 4.22 11.02
C VAL A 22 7.04 2.95 11.08
N SER A 23 6.80 2.34 9.91
CA SER A 23 6.22 1.02 9.80
C SER A 23 7.13 0.14 8.95
N VAL A 24 7.11 -1.16 9.21
CA VAL A 24 7.70 -2.14 8.30
C VAL A 24 6.56 -2.67 7.44
N VAL A 25 6.83 -3.30 6.31
CA VAL A 25 5.86 -4.01 5.47
C VAL A 25 6.50 -5.33 5.10
N VAL A 26 5.88 -6.44 5.47
CA VAL A 26 6.32 -7.78 5.07
C VAL A 26 5.66 -8.11 3.73
N ASN A 27 6.45 -8.41 2.72
CA ASN A 27 5.97 -8.78 1.39
C ASN A 27 5.62 -10.28 1.36
N PRO A 28 4.76 -10.74 0.43
CA PRO A 28 4.41 -12.16 0.32
C PRO A 28 5.59 -13.10 0.06
N ASP A 29 6.67 -12.59 -0.52
CA ASP A 29 7.92 -13.33 -0.75
C ASP A 29 8.83 -13.38 0.50
N GLY A 30 8.36 -12.88 1.65
CA GLY A 30 9.07 -12.84 2.92
C GLY A 30 10.09 -11.70 3.03
N THR A 31 10.28 -10.91 1.98
CA THR A 31 11.11 -9.70 2.05
C THR A 31 10.43 -8.58 2.81
N HIS A 32 11.17 -7.55 3.20
CA HIS A 32 10.64 -6.45 4.02
C HIS A 32 10.89 -5.10 3.36
N SER A 33 9.95 -4.19 3.52
CA SER A 33 10.10 -2.77 3.18
C SER A 33 9.89 -1.93 4.43
N VAL A 34 10.42 -0.71 4.48
CA VAL A 34 10.24 0.19 5.63
C VAL A 34 9.65 1.49 5.12
N VAL A 35 8.57 1.95 5.75
CA VAL A 35 7.91 3.21 5.44
C VAL A 35 8.17 4.20 6.55
N HIS A 36 8.77 5.32 6.17
CA HIS A 36 8.97 6.50 7.01
C HIS A 36 7.94 7.55 6.60
N GLN A 37 6.83 7.61 7.33
CA GLN A 37 5.77 8.58 7.10
C GLN A 37 6.03 9.86 7.91
N ASN A 38 5.82 11.01 7.29
CA ASN A 38 5.92 12.32 7.91
C ASN A 38 4.80 13.22 7.35
N GLY A 39 3.71 13.34 8.11
CA GLY A 39 2.49 14.01 7.66
C GLY A 39 1.97 13.41 6.34
N ASN A 40 1.86 14.26 5.33
CA ASN A 40 1.34 13.92 4.01
C ASN A 40 2.38 13.32 3.05
N THR A 41 3.58 13.02 3.54
CA THR A 41 4.66 12.45 2.73
C THR A 41 5.18 11.17 3.37
N ALA A 42 5.68 10.25 2.56
CA ALA A 42 6.41 9.10 3.07
C ALA A 42 7.57 8.71 2.15
N VAL A 43 8.65 8.23 2.75
CA VAL A 43 9.76 7.56 2.06
C VAL A 43 9.65 6.07 2.34
N ILE A 44 9.79 5.27 1.30
CA ILE A 44 9.72 3.81 1.39
C ILE A 44 11.06 3.24 0.97
N VAL A 45 11.71 2.55 1.90
CA VAL A 45 12.89 1.73 1.64
C VAL A 45 12.38 0.37 1.15
N ASN A 46 12.63 0.07 -0.12
CA ASN A 46 12.25 -1.19 -0.74
C ASN A 46 13.20 -2.31 -0.29
N PRO A 47 12.82 -3.60 -0.48
CA PRO A 47 13.65 -4.71 -0.04
C PRO A 47 15.04 -4.79 -0.68
N ASP A 48 15.18 -4.23 -1.88
CA ASP A 48 16.44 -4.13 -2.62
C ASP A 48 17.26 -2.89 -2.25
N GLY A 49 16.83 -2.12 -1.24
CA GLY A 49 17.48 -0.89 -0.78
C GLY A 49 17.17 0.35 -1.64
N THR A 50 16.41 0.21 -2.72
CA THR A 50 15.96 1.37 -3.50
C THR A 50 14.86 2.14 -2.75
N HIS A 51 14.60 3.39 -3.16
CA HIS A 51 13.65 4.25 -2.46
C HIS A 51 12.47 4.68 -3.35
N SER A 52 11.28 4.63 -2.79
CA SER A 52 10.07 5.22 -3.37
C SER A 52 9.60 6.39 -2.50
N THR A 53 8.90 7.36 -3.07
CA THR A 53 8.29 8.47 -2.31
C THR A 53 6.79 8.48 -2.54
N MET A 54 6.01 8.66 -1.49
CA MET A 54 4.58 8.88 -1.54
C MET A 54 4.26 10.30 -1.10
N ILE A 55 3.33 10.94 -1.80
CA ILE A 55 2.82 12.28 -1.48
C ILE A 55 1.30 12.21 -1.54
N GLN A 56 0.64 12.64 -0.46
CA GLN A 56 -0.80 12.76 -0.38
C GLN A 56 -1.21 14.24 -0.42
N ASN A 57 -2.11 14.59 -1.33
CA ASN A 57 -2.70 15.92 -1.44
C ASN A 57 -4.21 15.79 -1.41
N GLY A 58 -4.80 15.94 -0.22
CA GLY A 58 -6.20 15.63 0.02
C GLY A 58 -6.49 14.15 -0.24
N THR A 59 -7.42 13.87 -1.15
CA THR A 59 -7.76 12.50 -1.59
C THR A 59 -6.87 12.00 -2.73
N THR A 60 -5.98 12.82 -3.26
CA THR A 60 -5.06 12.38 -4.33
C THR A 60 -3.78 11.86 -3.72
N ALA A 61 -3.31 10.69 -4.15
CA ALA A 61 -1.97 10.20 -3.82
C ALA A 61 -1.12 10.03 -5.06
N LEU A 62 0.15 10.42 -4.95
CA LEU A 62 1.19 10.22 -5.96
C LEU A 62 2.29 9.36 -5.35
N ILE A 63 2.72 8.34 -6.08
CA ILE A 63 3.83 7.49 -5.66
C ILE A 63 4.89 7.51 -6.76
N VAL A 64 6.07 8.01 -6.43
CA VAL A 64 7.23 8.03 -7.31
C VAL A 64 8.06 6.78 -7.02
N ASN A 65 8.25 5.96 -8.05
CA ASN A 65 9.04 4.74 -8.01
C ASN A 65 10.54 5.06 -8.07
N PRO A 66 11.41 4.12 -7.68
CA PRO A 66 12.87 4.34 -7.71
C PRO A 66 13.44 4.68 -9.09
N ASN A 67 12.78 4.20 -10.15
CA ASN A 67 13.15 4.46 -11.53
C ASN A 67 12.55 5.77 -12.09
N GLY A 68 11.94 6.61 -11.25
CA GLY A 68 11.33 7.89 -11.64
C GLY A 68 9.92 7.78 -12.27
N THR A 69 9.45 6.58 -12.59
CA THR A 69 8.06 6.39 -13.03
C THR A 69 7.10 6.59 -11.86
N HIS A 70 5.82 6.87 -12.12
CA HIS A 70 4.88 7.20 -11.04
C HIS A 70 3.53 6.50 -11.14
N THR A 71 2.92 6.27 -9.99
CA THR A 71 1.55 5.80 -9.83
C THR A 71 0.71 6.93 -9.28
N VAL A 72 -0.51 7.10 -9.81
CA VAL A 72 -1.46 8.12 -9.34
C VAL A 72 -2.72 7.44 -8.84
N ILE A 73 -3.21 7.89 -7.69
CA ILE A 73 -4.48 7.50 -7.11
C ILE A 73 -5.32 8.77 -7.01
N PRO A 74 -6.24 9.02 -7.95
CA PRO A 74 -6.96 10.30 -8.02
C PRO A 74 -7.90 10.54 -6.83
N ASN A 75 -8.41 9.46 -6.24
CA ASN A 75 -9.28 9.51 -5.08
C ASN A 75 -9.07 8.27 -4.20
N THR A 76 -8.33 8.43 -3.11
CA THR A 76 -8.05 7.38 -2.12
C THR A 76 -9.25 7.08 -1.21
N ALA A 77 -10.27 7.93 -1.23
CA ALA A 77 -11.49 7.77 -0.44
C ALA A 77 -12.63 7.10 -1.22
N SER A 78 -12.45 6.83 -2.52
CA SER A 78 -13.49 6.16 -3.31
C SER A 78 -13.51 4.66 -3.05
N ASN A 79 -14.69 4.05 -3.15
CA ASN A 79 -14.81 2.60 -3.20
C ASN A 79 -15.66 2.20 -4.41
N PRO A 80 -15.06 1.55 -5.44
CA PRO A 80 -13.66 1.15 -5.51
C PRO A 80 -12.68 2.32 -5.69
N THR A 81 -11.43 2.13 -5.25
CA THR A 81 -10.30 3.04 -5.54
C THR A 81 -9.72 2.70 -6.91
N VAL A 82 -9.52 3.70 -7.76
CA VAL A 82 -8.83 3.55 -9.05
C VAL A 82 -7.37 3.94 -8.90
N ILE A 83 -6.49 3.11 -9.45
CA ILE A 83 -5.04 3.26 -9.42
C ILE A 83 -4.54 3.34 -10.86
N VAL A 84 -3.90 4.44 -11.23
CA VAL A 84 -3.22 4.60 -12.52
C VAL A 84 -1.78 4.12 -12.37
N ASN A 85 -1.46 3.01 -13.03
CA ASN A 85 -0.14 2.39 -12.98
C ASN A 85 0.88 3.21 -13.81
N PRO A 86 2.19 3.00 -13.59
CA PRO A 86 3.22 3.78 -14.29
C PRO A 86 3.29 3.54 -15.81
N ASP A 87 2.72 2.44 -16.30
CA ASP A 87 2.59 2.12 -17.72
C ASP A 87 1.27 2.65 -18.35
N GLY A 88 0.49 3.42 -17.59
CA GLY A 88 -0.80 3.96 -18.01
C GLY A 88 -1.98 2.98 -17.90
N THR A 89 -1.73 1.71 -17.57
CA THR A 89 -2.81 0.77 -17.28
C THR A 89 -3.48 1.10 -15.94
N HIS A 90 -4.71 0.62 -15.73
CA HIS A 90 -5.43 0.87 -14.49
C HIS A 90 -5.57 -0.41 -13.65
N SER A 91 -5.45 -0.25 -12.33
CA SER A 91 -5.86 -1.24 -11.34
C SER A 91 -7.04 -0.70 -10.53
N VAL A 92 -7.87 -1.59 -10.00
CA VAL A 92 -9.07 -1.22 -9.22
C VAL A 92 -9.05 -1.98 -7.90
N LEU A 93 -9.07 -1.25 -6.79
CA LEU A 93 -9.13 -1.81 -5.46
C LEU A 93 -10.52 -1.68 -4.88
N HIS A 94 -11.11 -2.80 -4.47
CA HIS A 94 -12.40 -2.84 -3.79
C HIS A 94 -12.17 -3.00 -2.29
N HIS A 95 -12.75 -2.12 -1.49
CA HIS A 95 -12.76 -2.22 -0.03
C HIS A 95 -14.05 -2.94 0.41
N GLN A 96 -13.92 -4.12 1.02
CA GLN A 96 -15.01 -5.02 1.41
C GLN A 96 -14.89 -5.38 2.91
N GLY A 97 -15.17 -4.41 3.78
CA GLY A 97 -14.96 -4.56 5.22
C GLY A 97 -13.49 -4.84 5.52
N ASN A 98 -13.20 -5.99 6.14
CA ASN A 98 -11.84 -6.42 6.44
C ASN A 98 -11.12 -7.06 5.25
N THR A 99 -11.67 -7.04 4.04
CA THR A 99 -11.03 -7.60 2.85
C THR A 99 -10.86 -6.51 1.81
N GLU A 100 -9.73 -6.50 1.14
CA GLU A 100 -9.49 -5.70 -0.05
C GLU A 100 -9.26 -6.62 -1.26
N VAL A 101 -9.82 -6.25 -2.41
CA VAL A 101 -9.64 -7.02 -3.65
C VAL A 101 -9.09 -6.11 -4.73
N LEU A 102 -7.85 -6.36 -5.11
CA LEU A 102 -7.19 -5.64 -6.20
C LEU A 102 -7.35 -6.40 -7.50
N VAL A 103 -7.97 -5.75 -8.48
CA VAL A 103 -8.03 -6.22 -9.87
C VAL A 103 -6.99 -5.41 -10.65
N SER A 104 -6.03 -6.09 -11.27
CA SER A 104 -4.98 -5.46 -12.08
C SER A 104 -4.91 -6.11 -13.47
N PRO A 105 -4.23 -5.50 -14.45
CA PRO A 105 -4.01 -6.12 -15.76
C PRO A 105 -3.26 -7.47 -15.68
N LYS A 106 -2.54 -7.71 -14.58
CA LYS A 106 -1.78 -8.94 -14.34
C LYS A 106 -2.57 -10.01 -13.57
N GLY A 107 -3.82 -9.73 -13.21
CA GLY A 107 -4.71 -10.62 -12.46
C GLY A 107 -5.28 -10.00 -11.18
N THR A 108 -6.08 -10.80 -10.49
CA THR A 108 -6.80 -10.43 -9.27
C THR A 108 -6.07 -10.94 -8.03
N GLN A 109 -6.04 -10.12 -6.98
CA GLN A 109 -5.42 -10.43 -5.70
C GLN A 109 -6.37 -10.08 -4.56
N VAL A 110 -6.50 -10.97 -3.59
CA VAL A 110 -7.34 -10.78 -2.40
C VAL A 110 -6.43 -10.57 -1.20
N LEU A 111 -6.72 -9.54 -0.42
CA LEU A 111 -5.99 -9.14 0.77
C LEU A 111 -6.95 -9.07 1.95
N SER A 112 -6.55 -9.55 3.12
CA SER A 112 -7.37 -9.52 4.34
C SER A 112 -6.70 -8.67 5.42
N GLN A 113 -7.41 -7.68 5.94
CA GLN A 113 -7.11 -7.01 7.19
C GLN A 113 -7.39 -7.96 8.37
N PRO A 114 -6.50 -8.07 9.36
CA PRO A 114 -6.84 -8.72 10.61
C PRO A 114 -7.90 -7.92 11.38
N ALA A 115 -8.70 -8.58 12.21
CA ALA A 115 -9.66 -7.92 13.09
C ALA A 115 -8.94 -6.91 14.00
N SER A 116 -9.52 -5.72 14.14
CA SER A 116 -9.08 -4.64 15.02
C SER A 116 -9.18 -5.06 16.49
N ASP A 117 -8.20 -5.80 16.99
CA ASP A 117 -7.91 -5.97 18.42
C ASP A 117 -6.91 -4.87 18.82
N SER A 118 -7.35 -3.96 19.68
CA SER A 118 -6.62 -2.77 20.12
C SER A 118 -5.47 -3.06 21.11
N THR A 119 -5.13 -4.31 21.41
CA THR A 119 -4.12 -4.65 22.44
C THR A 119 -2.84 -5.29 21.90
N ARG A 120 -2.74 -5.50 20.58
CA ARG A 120 -1.53 -5.99 19.95
C ARG A 120 -1.20 -5.12 18.76
N HIS A 121 0.04 -4.63 18.69
CA HIS A 121 0.57 -3.88 17.57
C HIS A 121 0.02 -4.46 16.25
N PRO A 122 -0.69 -3.68 15.41
CA PRO A 122 -1.45 -4.17 14.25
C PRO A 122 -0.58 -4.86 13.17
N PHE A 123 0.71 -4.99 13.43
CA PHE A 123 1.77 -5.26 12.49
C PHE A 123 2.23 -6.73 12.44
N LEU A 124 1.88 -7.58 13.41
CA LEU A 124 2.41 -8.96 13.47
C LEU A 124 1.57 -10.05 12.79
N TYR A 125 0.34 -9.76 12.32
CA TYR A 125 -0.59 -10.83 11.90
C TYR A 125 -0.69 -11.09 10.40
N TRP A 126 0.08 -10.38 9.57
CA TRP A 126 0.15 -10.57 8.11
C TRP A 126 0.84 -11.89 7.69
N LEU A 127 1.02 -12.82 8.63
CA LEU A 127 2.04 -13.87 8.58
C LEU A 127 1.58 -15.22 7.97
N PHE A 128 0.28 -15.47 7.69
CA PHE A 128 -0.14 -16.87 7.45
C PHE A 128 -1.14 -17.22 6.35
N ARG A 129 -1.42 -16.39 5.33
CA ARG A 129 -2.17 -16.92 4.16
C ARG A 129 -1.29 -17.10 2.92
N LYS A 130 -0.92 -18.36 2.67
CA LYS A 130 -0.53 -18.80 1.34
C LYS A 130 -1.69 -18.59 0.36
N PRO A 131 -1.41 -18.27 -0.92
CA PRO A 131 -2.44 -18.32 -1.94
C PRO A 131 -3.05 -19.72 -1.99
N THR A 132 -4.38 -19.82 -1.88
CA THR A 132 -5.10 -21.03 -2.27
C THR A 132 -5.03 -21.15 -3.79
N LYS A 133 -4.71 -22.36 -4.26
CA LYS A 133 -4.60 -22.72 -5.68
C LYS A 133 -5.83 -22.30 -6.49
#